data_AF-A0A9R1AA39-F1
#
_entry.id   AF-A0A9R1AA39-F1
#
_cell.length_a   1.000
_cell.length_b   1.000
_cell.length_c   1.000
_cell.angle_alpha   90.00
_cell.angle_beta   90.00
_cell.angle_gamma   90.00
#
_symmetry.space_group_name_H-M   'P 1'
#
loop_
_entity.id
_entity.type
_entity.pdbx_description
1 polymer ?
#
loop_
_entity_poly.entity_id
_entity_poly.type
_entity_poly.pdbx_seq_one_letter_code
_entity_poly.pdbx_strand_id
1 'polypeptide(L)'
;MNKFICDMWPFLDKAICKIIRGVAKPICDQYVGKYGIESIEFGNLTLGALPPTLQGIKVYEMREKELVIEPVIRWASIANVTVNVKVHSFKLSAQLLDLHIMLTPRATLKPLVPSFPCFASVCVSLMEKPHVDFGLKLLGGDVMAIPGLYRFVQEQISKQIAILYHWPKVIEVPILDGAR
;
A
#
# COMPACT_ATOMS: atom_id res chain seq x y z
N MET A 1 7.09 19.48 5.77
CA MET A 1 6.76 18.05 5.58
C MET A 1 6.69 17.65 4.10
N ASN A 2 5.82 18.25 3.27
CA ASN A 2 5.71 17.86 1.85
C ASN A 2 7.03 17.97 1.05
N LYS A 3 7.85 19.00 1.31
CA LYS A 3 9.19 19.12 0.71
C LYS A 3 10.09 17.92 1.07
N PHE A 4 10.12 17.53 2.33
CA PHE A 4 10.87 16.36 2.79
C PHE A 4 10.41 15.07 2.09
N ILE A 5 9.09 14.86 1.96
CA ILE A 5 8.55 13.70 1.25
C ILE A 5 8.99 13.72 -0.23
N CYS A 6 8.92 14.89 -0.87
CA CYS A 6 9.36 15.07 -2.26
C CYS A 6 10.85 14.75 -2.45
N ASP A 7 11.72 15.29 -1.58
CA ASP A 7 13.16 15.08 -1.64
C ASP A 7 13.51 13.59 -1.41
N MET A 8 12.75 12.88 -0.57
CA MET A 8 12.92 11.46 -0.28
C MET A 8 12.30 10.53 -1.34
N TRP A 9 11.37 11.02 -2.15
CA TRP A 9 10.51 10.20 -3.00
C TRP A 9 11.25 9.28 -3.98
N PRO A 10 12.32 9.71 -4.69
CA PRO A 10 13.04 8.84 -5.61
C PRO A 10 13.66 7.60 -4.94
N PHE A 11 13.94 7.69 -3.64
CA PHE A 11 14.45 6.57 -2.83
C PHE A 11 13.31 5.71 -2.31
N LEU A 12 12.22 6.35 -1.85
CA LEU A 12 11.03 5.65 -1.37
C LEU A 12 10.37 4.84 -2.48
N ASP A 13 10.23 5.38 -3.69
CA ASP A 13 9.69 4.64 -4.85
C ASP A 13 10.46 3.33 -5.05
N LYS A 14 11.79 3.39 -5.15
CA LYS A 14 12.64 2.20 -5.32
C LYS A 14 12.51 1.21 -4.17
N ALA A 15 12.50 1.69 -2.92
CA ALA A 15 12.40 0.84 -1.74
C ALA A 15 11.04 0.14 -1.66
N ILE A 16 9.95 0.88 -1.85
CA ILE A 16 8.59 0.33 -1.84
C ILE A 16 8.41 -0.64 -3.00
N CYS A 17 8.90 -0.31 -4.20
CA CYS A 17 8.90 -1.21 -5.35
C CYS A 17 9.60 -2.55 -5.06
N LYS A 18 10.73 -2.52 -4.33
CA LYS A 18 11.44 -3.72 -3.89
C LYS A 18 10.63 -4.52 -2.88
N ILE A 19 9.99 -3.85 -1.91
CA ILE A 19 9.10 -4.49 -0.93
C ILE A 19 7.92 -5.15 -1.63
N ILE A 20 7.24 -4.47 -2.55
CA ILE A 20 6.12 -5.02 -3.31
C ILE A 20 6.55 -6.31 -4.02
N ARG A 21 7.69 -6.29 -4.73
CA ARG A 21 8.23 -7.50 -5.38
C ARG A 21 8.50 -8.62 -4.36
N GLY A 22 9.12 -8.29 -3.23
CA GLY A 22 9.44 -9.26 -2.18
C GLY A 22 8.21 -9.90 -1.54
N VAL A 23 7.17 -9.12 -1.27
CA VAL A 23 5.90 -9.60 -0.67
C VAL A 23 5.05 -10.36 -1.68
N ALA A 24 4.97 -9.87 -2.93
CA ALA A 24 4.14 -10.48 -3.95
C ALA A 24 4.74 -11.76 -4.53
N LYS A 25 6.07 -11.89 -4.60
CA LYS A 25 6.74 -13.08 -5.13
C LYS A 25 6.23 -14.40 -4.52
N PRO A 26 6.23 -14.61 -3.18
CA PRO A 26 5.74 -15.86 -2.61
C PRO A 26 4.24 -16.08 -2.84
N ILE A 27 3.46 -15.02 -3.04
CA ILE A 27 2.02 -15.14 -3.39
C ILE A 27 1.89 -15.62 -4.85
N CYS A 28 2.65 -15.04 -5.77
CA CYS A 28 2.67 -15.44 -7.17
C CYS A 28 3.18 -16.88 -7.35
N ASP A 29 4.24 -17.26 -6.65
CA ASP A 29 4.85 -18.58 -6.73
C ASP A 29 3.87 -19.71 -6.32
N GLN A 30 2.82 -19.42 -5.52
CA GLN A 30 1.77 -20.39 -5.17
C GLN A 30 0.89 -20.82 -6.35
N TYR A 31 0.87 -20.05 -7.44
CA TYR A 31 0.05 -20.30 -8.63
C TYR A 31 0.87 -20.86 -9.79
N VAL A 32 2.20 -20.75 -9.75
CA VAL A 32 3.09 -21.34 -10.75
C VAL A 32 2.93 -22.87 -10.73
N GLY A 33 2.81 -23.48 -11.92
CA GLY A 33 2.52 -24.90 -12.10
C GLY A 33 1.04 -25.27 -11.96
N LYS A 34 0.17 -24.34 -11.53
CA LYS A 34 -1.29 -24.54 -11.48
C LYS A 34 -1.96 -23.89 -12.69
N TYR A 35 -3.07 -24.47 -13.13
CA TYR A 35 -3.89 -23.91 -14.23
C TYR A 35 -3.09 -23.63 -15.52
N GLY A 36 -1.98 -24.33 -15.75
CA GLY A 36 -1.12 -24.12 -16.91
C GLY A 36 -0.22 -22.88 -16.86
N ILE A 37 -0.13 -22.20 -15.70
CA ILE A 37 0.73 -21.03 -15.47
C ILE A 37 2.18 -21.49 -15.34
N GLU A 38 3.05 -20.99 -16.22
CA GLU A 38 4.48 -21.29 -16.22
C GLU A 38 5.29 -20.26 -15.42
N SER A 39 4.94 -18.97 -15.51
CA SER A 39 5.57 -17.93 -14.71
C SER A 39 4.64 -16.73 -14.48
N ILE A 40 4.89 -16.02 -13.39
CA ILE A 40 4.27 -14.74 -13.04
C ILE A 40 5.39 -13.79 -12.64
N GLU A 41 5.56 -12.71 -13.40
CA GLU A 41 6.71 -11.81 -13.26
C GLU A 41 6.28 -10.34 -13.32
N PHE A 42 6.90 -9.51 -12.49
CA PHE A 42 6.73 -8.06 -12.60
C PHE A 42 7.55 -7.53 -13.77
N GLY A 43 6.89 -6.79 -14.67
CA GLY A 43 7.53 -5.98 -15.70
C GLY A 43 7.94 -4.62 -15.13
N ASN A 44 7.48 -3.54 -15.76
CA ASN A 44 7.63 -2.19 -15.22
C ASN A 44 6.89 -2.10 -13.87
N LEU A 45 7.55 -1.59 -12.85
CA LEU A 45 6.96 -1.34 -11.54
C LEU A 45 7.59 -0.06 -11.00
N THR A 46 6.80 1.01 -11.05
CA THR A 46 7.09 2.31 -10.46
C THR A 46 5.81 2.89 -9.87
N LEU A 47 5.97 3.62 -8.77
CA LEU A 47 4.93 4.41 -8.13
C LEU A 47 4.88 5.84 -8.68
N GLY A 48 5.52 6.11 -9.82
CA GLY A 48 5.51 7.40 -10.50
C GLY A 48 6.41 8.45 -9.85
N ALA A 49 6.65 9.56 -10.57
CA ALA A 49 7.53 10.63 -10.12
C ALA A 49 6.88 11.55 -9.06
N LEU A 50 5.55 11.49 -8.89
CA LEU A 50 4.80 12.38 -8.01
C LEU A 50 4.60 11.73 -6.64
N PRO A 51 5.11 12.33 -5.55
CA PRO A 51 4.94 11.80 -4.21
C PRO A 51 3.52 11.97 -3.67
N PRO A 52 3.14 11.22 -2.63
CA PRO A 52 1.99 11.53 -1.81
C PRO A 52 2.17 12.90 -1.13
N THR A 53 1.05 13.58 -0.93
CA THR A 53 0.99 14.87 -0.24
C THR A 53 0.31 14.70 1.11
N LEU A 54 0.89 15.32 2.12
CA LEU A 54 0.29 15.48 3.43
C LEU A 54 -0.51 16.79 3.42
N GLN A 55 -1.82 16.66 3.58
CA GLN A 55 -2.79 17.76 3.54
C GLN A 55 -2.97 18.42 4.91
N GLY A 56 -2.72 17.67 5.97
CA GLY A 56 -2.82 18.13 7.35
C GLY A 56 -2.45 17.01 8.32
N ILE A 57 -2.25 17.36 9.58
CA ILE A 57 -2.01 16.41 10.67
C ILE A 57 -2.90 16.83 11.83
N LYS A 58 -3.65 15.88 12.37
CA LYS A 58 -4.32 16.06 13.66
C LYS A 58 -3.52 15.30 14.72
N VAL A 59 -3.31 15.92 15.86
CA VAL A 59 -2.58 15.31 16.98
C VAL A 59 -3.47 15.36 18.20
N TYR A 60 -3.57 14.24 18.90
CA TYR A 60 -4.36 14.09 20.10
C TYR A 60 -3.51 13.42 21.18
N GLU A 61 -3.52 13.99 22.37
CA GLU A 61 -3.12 13.26 23.57
C GLU A 61 -4.34 12.48 24.06
N MET A 62 -4.19 11.17 24.22
CA MET A 62 -5.25 10.29 24.72
C MET A 62 -4.99 9.96 26.20
N ARG A 63 -5.40 8.79 26.68
CA ARG A 63 -5.13 8.27 28.04
C ARG A 63 -3.66 8.49 28.46
N GLU A 64 -3.37 8.40 29.75
CA GLU A 64 -2.01 8.58 30.27
C GLU A 64 -0.97 7.80 29.43
N LYS A 65 -0.03 8.54 28.81
CA LYS A 65 1.10 8.05 28.00
C LYS A 65 0.78 7.53 26.59
N GLU A 66 -0.23 8.06 25.90
CA GLU A 66 -0.44 7.79 24.47
C GLU A 66 -0.49 9.07 23.64
N LEU A 67 0.25 9.11 22.51
CA LEU A 67 0.16 10.18 21.52
C LEU A 67 -0.43 9.64 20.22
N VAL A 68 -1.54 10.21 19.77
CA VAL A 68 -2.21 9.83 18.53
C VAL A 68 -1.97 10.87 17.45
N ILE A 69 -1.59 10.43 16.26
CA ILE A 69 -1.27 11.26 15.11
C ILE A 69 -2.09 10.74 13.92
N GLU A 70 -2.87 11.63 13.31
CA GLU A 70 -3.69 11.33 12.14
C GLU A 70 -3.32 12.24 10.95
N PRO A 71 -2.38 11.83 10.10
CA PRO A 71 -2.07 12.56 8.87
C PRO A 71 -3.15 12.34 7.81
N VAL A 72 -3.56 13.40 7.13
CA VAL A 72 -4.44 13.31 5.96
C VAL A 72 -3.57 13.21 4.71
N ILE A 73 -3.59 12.06 4.04
CA ILE A 73 -2.73 11.76 2.88
C ILE A 73 -3.57 11.72 1.62
N ARG A 74 -3.10 12.43 0.58
CA ARG A 74 -3.64 12.36 -0.79
C ARG A 74 -2.52 12.10 -1.76
N TRP A 75 -2.74 11.18 -2.69
CA TRP A 75 -1.73 10.79 -3.66
C TRP A 75 -2.38 10.54 -5.01
N ALA A 76 -1.99 11.33 -6.00
CA ALA A 76 -2.34 11.10 -7.40
C ALA A 76 -1.04 10.80 -8.14
N SER A 77 -0.87 9.53 -8.54
CA SER A 77 0.36 9.01 -9.10
C SER A 77 0.16 8.54 -10.53
N ILE A 78 1.13 8.86 -11.39
CA ILE A 78 1.34 8.20 -12.68
C ILE A 78 2.06 6.85 -12.51
N ALA A 79 1.58 6.03 -11.58
CA ALA A 79 2.12 4.70 -11.32
C ALA A 79 2.01 3.82 -12.56
N ASN A 80 2.95 2.91 -12.74
CA ASN A 80 2.88 1.88 -13.76
C ASN A 80 3.36 0.56 -13.14
N VAL A 81 2.42 -0.36 -12.95
CA VAL A 81 2.69 -1.69 -12.41
C VAL A 81 2.20 -2.72 -13.40
N THR A 82 3.14 -3.35 -14.09
CA THR A 82 2.89 -4.42 -15.06
C THR A 82 3.20 -5.77 -14.43
N VAL A 83 2.26 -6.69 -14.53
CA VAL A 83 2.42 -8.11 -14.19
C VAL A 83 2.22 -8.94 -15.46
N ASN A 84 3.22 -9.72 -15.81
CA ASN A 84 3.19 -10.63 -16.94
C ASN A 84 2.97 -12.05 -16.43
N VAL A 85 2.07 -12.78 -17.09
CA VAL A 85 1.76 -14.17 -16.79
C VAL A 85 1.98 -14.99 -18.05
N LYS A 86 2.82 -16.02 -17.97
CA LYS A 86 3.00 -16.98 -19.07
C LYS A 86 2.12 -18.21 -18.82
N VAL A 87 1.27 -18.55 -19.79
CA VAL A 87 0.38 -19.72 -19.75
C VAL A 87 0.57 -20.50 -21.04
N HIS A 88 1.30 -21.62 -20.98
CA HIS A 88 1.69 -22.38 -22.18
C HIS A 88 2.37 -21.45 -23.21
N SER A 89 1.87 -21.44 -24.45
CA SER A 89 2.36 -20.58 -25.54
C SER A 89 1.85 -19.13 -25.47
N PHE A 90 0.94 -18.81 -24.54
CA PHE A 90 0.35 -17.46 -24.41
C PHE A 90 1.07 -16.62 -23.35
N LYS A 91 1.22 -15.32 -23.64
CA LYS A 91 1.71 -14.31 -22.70
C LYS A 91 0.60 -13.32 -22.43
N LEU A 92 0.17 -13.25 -21.18
CA LEU A 92 -0.83 -12.30 -20.70
C LEU A 92 -0.14 -11.20 -19.91
N SER A 93 -0.62 -9.96 -20.02
CA SER A 93 -0.12 -8.84 -19.23
C SER A 93 -1.27 -8.07 -18.60
N ALA A 94 -1.20 -7.83 -17.30
CA ALA A 94 -2.05 -6.90 -16.58
C ALA A 94 -1.23 -5.66 -16.21
N GLN A 95 -1.78 -4.46 -16.40
CA GLN A 95 -1.13 -3.20 -16.04
C GLN A 95 -2.06 -2.36 -15.19
N LEU A 96 -1.58 -1.94 -14.02
CA LEU A 96 -2.22 -0.93 -13.18
C LEU A 96 -1.56 0.42 -13.45
N LEU A 97 -2.40 1.43 -13.67
CA LEU A 97 -2.02 2.80 -14.04
C LEU A 97 -2.73 3.82 -13.14
N ASP A 98 -2.26 5.06 -13.13
CA ASP A 98 -2.99 6.23 -12.61
C ASP A 98 -3.59 6.01 -11.22
N LEU A 99 -2.72 5.71 -10.24
CA LEU A 99 -3.12 5.36 -8.89
C LEU A 99 -3.49 6.61 -8.09
N HIS A 100 -4.74 6.67 -7.65
CA HIS A 100 -5.29 7.73 -6.81
C HIS A 100 -5.66 7.18 -5.44
N ILE A 101 -5.07 7.72 -4.38
CA ILE A 101 -5.28 7.29 -3.00
C ILE A 101 -5.62 8.48 -2.12
N MET A 102 -6.65 8.33 -1.29
CA MET A 102 -6.95 9.25 -0.20
C MET A 102 -7.19 8.44 1.07
N LEU A 103 -6.39 8.70 2.10
CA LEU A 103 -6.48 7.96 3.36
C LEU A 103 -6.04 8.82 4.54
N THR A 104 -6.61 8.49 5.71
CA THR A 104 -6.27 9.12 7.00
C THR A 104 -5.91 7.98 7.96
N PRO A 105 -4.63 7.57 8.04
CA PRO A 105 -4.21 6.57 9.00
C PRO A 105 -4.17 7.20 10.39
N ARG A 106 -4.31 6.35 11.40
CA ARG A 106 -4.08 6.70 12.81
C ARG A 106 -2.81 5.98 13.24
N ALA A 107 -1.81 6.75 13.62
CA ALA A 107 -0.60 6.27 14.27
C ALA A 107 -0.66 6.62 15.76
N THR A 108 -0.57 5.63 16.63
CA THR A 108 -0.55 5.80 18.08
C THR A 108 0.82 5.39 18.61
N LEU A 109 1.53 6.33 19.22
CA LEU A 109 2.78 6.08 19.93
C LEU A 109 2.43 5.69 21.36
N LYS A 110 2.77 4.47 21.79
CA LYS A 110 2.43 3.99 23.13
C LYS A 110 3.31 2.83 23.64
N PRO A 111 3.44 2.70 24.97
CA PRO A 111 3.37 3.83 25.91
C PRO A 111 4.47 4.85 25.60
N LEU A 112 4.21 6.12 25.89
CA LEU A 112 5.24 7.14 25.98
C LEU A 112 6.15 6.83 27.18
N VAL A 113 7.46 6.91 26.96
CA VAL A 113 8.50 6.60 27.95
C VAL A 113 9.56 7.70 27.95
N PRO A 114 10.32 7.89 29.05
CA PRO A 114 11.37 8.91 29.08
C PRO A 114 12.64 8.54 28.30
N SER A 115 12.78 7.28 27.85
CA SER A 115 13.90 6.80 27.05
C SER A 115 13.70 7.10 25.56
N PHE A 116 14.69 7.69 24.90
CA PHE A 116 14.65 7.96 23.45
C PHE A 116 14.36 6.65 22.65
N PRO A 117 13.43 6.63 21.68
CA PRO A 117 12.78 7.77 21.00
C PRO A 117 11.51 8.32 21.68
N CYS A 118 11.33 8.05 22.97
CA CYS A 118 10.25 8.51 23.85
C CYS A 118 8.93 7.74 23.75
N PHE A 119 8.93 6.58 23.10
CA PHE A 119 7.80 5.65 23.00
C PHE A 119 8.29 4.21 22.79
N ALA A 120 7.52 3.22 23.28
CA ALA A 120 7.92 1.81 23.17
C ALA A 120 7.42 1.13 21.88
N SER A 121 6.22 1.47 21.41
CA SER A 121 5.61 0.91 20.20
C SER A 121 4.93 1.97 19.34
N VAL A 122 4.79 1.68 18.05
CA VAL A 122 3.91 2.41 17.13
C VAL A 122 2.78 1.47 16.70
N CYS A 123 1.55 1.88 16.94
CA CYS A 123 0.35 1.20 16.48
C CYS A 123 -0.25 1.96 15.29
N VAL A 124 -0.42 1.30 14.14
CA VAL A 124 -1.01 1.91 12.94
C VAL A 124 -2.33 1.23 12.60
N SER A 125 -3.36 2.03 12.34
CA SER A 125 -4.66 1.58 11.85
C SER A 125 -5.25 2.57 10.86
N LEU A 126 -6.26 2.16 10.09
CA LEU A 126 -7.10 3.06 9.31
C LEU A 126 -8.45 3.20 10.02
N MET A 127 -8.92 4.45 10.18
CA MET A 127 -10.19 4.72 10.85
C MET A 127 -11.40 4.57 9.93
N GLU A 128 -11.18 4.76 8.64
CA GLU A 128 -12.20 4.74 7.60
C GLU A 128 -11.67 3.97 6.39
N LYS A 129 -12.59 3.50 5.55
CA LYS A 129 -12.23 2.89 4.26
C LYS A 129 -11.48 3.94 3.42
N PRO A 130 -10.22 3.69 3.02
CA PRO A 130 -9.51 4.61 2.17
C PRO A 130 -10.13 4.62 0.77
N HIS A 131 -10.10 5.79 0.13
CA HIS A 131 -10.48 5.90 -1.27
C HIS A 131 -9.29 5.48 -2.13
N VAL A 132 -9.49 4.50 -3.00
CA VAL A 132 -8.48 4.01 -3.94
C VAL A 132 -9.13 3.85 -5.31
N ASP A 133 -8.55 4.51 -6.30
CA ASP A 133 -8.95 4.48 -7.70
C ASP A 133 -7.71 4.28 -8.58
N PHE A 134 -7.85 3.59 -9.70
CA PHE A 134 -6.72 3.22 -10.57
C PHE A 134 -7.22 2.78 -11.95
N GLY A 135 -6.42 3.02 -12.98
CA GLY A 135 -6.61 2.44 -14.30
C GLY A 135 -6.12 0.99 -14.37
N LEU A 136 -6.79 0.14 -15.17
CA LEU A 136 -6.39 -1.25 -15.37
C LEU A 136 -6.45 -1.63 -16.85
N LYS A 137 -5.35 -2.13 -17.39
CA LYS A 137 -5.27 -2.72 -18.74
C LYS A 137 -4.98 -4.22 -18.67
N LEU A 138 -5.62 -5.01 -19.53
CA LEU A 138 -5.33 -6.43 -19.73
C LEU A 138 -5.06 -6.65 -21.21
N LEU A 139 -3.95 -7.29 -21.53
CA LEU A 139 -3.51 -7.55 -22.92
C LEU A 139 -3.41 -6.27 -23.77
N GLY A 140 -3.12 -5.13 -23.15
CA GLY A 140 -3.09 -3.83 -23.82
C GLY A 140 -4.46 -3.21 -24.09
N GLY A 141 -5.54 -3.96 -23.91
CA GLY A 141 -6.92 -3.44 -23.92
C GLY A 141 -7.28 -2.83 -22.57
N ASP A 142 -8.11 -1.78 -22.60
CA ASP A 142 -8.62 -1.14 -21.39
C ASP A 142 -9.70 -2.02 -20.75
N VAL A 143 -9.44 -2.49 -19.52
CA VAL A 143 -10.37 -3.35 -18.77
C VAL A 143 -11.54 -2.55 -18.23
N MET A 144 -11.39 -1.23 -18.09
CA MET A 144 -12.48 -0.34 -17.70
C MET A 144 -13.61 -0.36 -18.75
N ALA A 145 -13.33 -0.78 -19.98
CA ALA A 145 -14.33 -0.98 -21.03
C ALA A 145 -15.06 -2.34 -20.95
N ILE A 146 -14.64 -3.27 -20.08
CA ILE A 146 -15.24 -4.61 -19.92
C ILE A 146 -16.21 -4.58 -18.72
N PRO A 147 -17.54 -4.61 -18.96
CA PRO A 147 -18.52 -4.56 -17.88
C PRO A 147 -18.33 -5.71 -16.89
N GLY A 148 -18.34 -5.40 -15.59
CA GLY A 148 -18.25 -6.39 -14.50
C GLY A 148 -16.83 -6.75 -14.05
N LEU A 149 -15.85 -6.80 -14.95
CA LEU A 149 -14.47 -7.16 -14.60
C LEU A 149 -13.78 -6.08 -13.75
N TYR A 150 -13.99 -4.80 -14.09
CA TYR A 150 -13.53 -3.69 -13.27
C TYR A 150 -14.09 -3.75 -11.84
N ARG A 151 -15.41 -3.96 -11.71
CA ARG A 151 -16.08 -4.08 -10.41
C ARG A 151 -15.52 -5.24 -9.58
N PHE A 152 -15.27 -6.39 -10.21
CA PHE A 152 -14.66 -7.53 -9.54
C PHE A 152 -13.27 -7.20 -8.98
N VAL A 153 -12.39 -6.57 -9.78
CA VAL A 153 -11.04 -6.21 -9.33
C VAL A 153 -11.10 -5.18 -8.20
N GLN A 154 -11.96 -4.16 -8.33
CA GLN A 154 -12.17 -3.15 -7.29
C GLN A 154 -12.71 -3.75 -6.00
N GLU A 155 -13.60 -4.74 -6.08
CA GLU A 155 -14.10 -5.49 -4.92
C GLU A 155 -12.99 -6.30 -4.25
N GLN A 156 -12.13 -6.98 -5.02
CA GLN A 156 -10.99 -7.73 -4.45
C GLN A 156 -9.99 -6.81 -3.76
N ILE A 157 -9.65 -5.69 -4.38
CA ILE A 157 -8.76 -4.69 -3.77
C ILE A 157 -9.42 -4.10 -2.52
N SER A 158 -10.71 -3.77 -2.58
CA SER A 158 -11.47 -3.31 -1.41
C SER A 158 -11.45 -4.34 -0.27
N LYS A 159 -11.55 -5.65 -0.58
CA LYS A 159 -11.48 -6.73 0.43
C LYS A 159 -10.09 -6.86 1.05
N GLN A 160 -9.01 -6.65 0.29
CA GLN A 160 -7.65 -6.68 0.85
C GLN A 160 -7.38 -5.45 1.71
N ILE A 161 -7.81 -4.27 1.25
CA ILE A 161 -7.70 -3.02 1.99
C ILE A 161 -8.59 -3.04 3.24
N ALA A 162 -9.74 -3.70 3.18
CA ALA A 162 -10.63 -3.93 4.33
C ALA A 162 -9.89 -4.48 5.54
N ILE A 163 -8.94 -5.39 5.32
CA ILE A 163 -8.16 -5.97 6.41
C ILE A 163 -7.39 -4.89 7.21
N LEU A 164 -7.06 -3.75 6.61
CA LEU A 164 -6.30 -2.67 7.25
C LEU A 164 -7.16 -1.66 8.02
N TYR A 165 -8.47 -1.57 7.75
CA TYR A 165 -9.38 -0.59 8.38
C TYR A 165 -10.53 -1.18 9.20
N HIS A 166 -10.73 -2.51 9.17
CA HIS A 166 -11.70 -3.14 10.06
C HIS A 166 -11.11 -3.32 11.46
N TRP A 167 -11.78 -2.75 12.46
CA TRP A 167 -11.50 -3.02 13.86
C TRP A 167 -11.57 -4.54 14.15
N PRO A 168 -10.74 -5.11 15.03
CA PRO A 168 -9.69 -4.49 15.86
C PRO A 168 -8.29 -4.51 15.24
N LYS A 169 -8.15 -4.66 13.91
CA LYS A 169 -6.81 -4.82 13.33
C LYS A 169 -5.97 -3.54 13.48
N VAL A 170 -4.92 -3.68 14.27
CA VAL A 170 -3.87 -2.68 14.49
C VAL A 170 -2.55 -3.35 14.16
N ILE A 171 -1.74 -2.69 13.33
CA ILE A 171 -0.36 -3.10 13.09
C ILE A 171 0.49 -2.49 14.20
N GLU A 172 0.94 -3.31 15.14
CA GLU A 172 1.86 -2.88 16.18
C GLU A 172 3.30 -3.20 15.77
N VAL A 173 4.13 -2.16 15.78
CA VAL A 173 5.57 -2.26 15.55
C VAL A 173 6.26 -1.90 16.87
N PRO A 174 6.87 -2.86 17.58
CA PRO A 174 7.68 -2.55 18.75
C PRO A 174 8.95 -1.82 18.29
N ILE A 175 9.34 -0.80 19.04
CA ILE A 175 10.48 0.07 18.74
C ILE A 175 11.57 -0.09 19.79
N LEU A 176 11.16 -0.14 21.05
CA LEU A 176 12.03 -0.58 22.14
C LEU A 176 11.72 -2.05 22.38
N ASP A 177 12.78 -2.86 22.49
CA ASP A 177 12.64 -4.20 23.04
C ASP A 177 12.00 -4.04 24.44
N GLY A 178 10.93 -4.78 24.71
CA GLY A 178 10.22 -4.79 26.00
C GLY A 178 11.05 -5.38 27.15
N ALA A 179 12.35 -5.06 27.21
CA ALA A 179 13.30 -5.55 28.17
C ALA A 179 13.58 -4.50 29.25
N ARG A 180 12.83 -4.66 30.34
CA ARG A 180 13.06 -4.20 31.73
C ARG A 180 12.50 -2.84 32.13
#